data_AF-A0A2V5K175-F1
#
_entry.id   AF-A0A2V5K175-F1
#
_cell.length_a   1.000
_cell.length_b   1.000
_cell.length_c   1.000
_cell.angle_alpha   90.00
_cell.angle_beta   90.00
_cell.angle_gamma   90.00
#
_symmetry.space_group_name_H-M   'P 1'
#
loop_
_entity.id
_entity.type
_entity.pdbx_description
1 polymer ?
#
loop_
_entity_poly.entity_id
_entity_poly.type
_entity_poly.pdbx_seq_one_letter_code
_entity_poly.pdbx_strand_id
1 'polypeptide(L)'
;MLHLGSRTSAVTPRIILVLSFLFLMIAAIFGLHSSYRVDALRADVAKANAARDGAEHRRVTQETELKTREMAVAGEEAKIAEAENKAAKVGAELAQLQKEKTELQTRLEEKQKEIDSLQKRIEEPGAAAKPSERPGAASTPEKQPISPSPPSLEIKAEHVEETTPPPRRPKRLKTAPVTPPQVADRPATMSISSAKALAIYAPRPDYPSAARSQRIIGSGVCVVSVDPRSGSVTEASMAQSTGDPRLDNAAISAFRQWRFKPGVVSKVRIPIEFQ
;
A
#
# COMPACT_ATOMS: atom_id res chain seq x y z
N MET A 1 -0.50 -34.27 -99.46
CA MET A 1 0.39 -34.68 -98.35
C MET A 1 1.68 -33.89 -98.46
N LEU A 2 2.00 -33.04 -97.48
CA LEU A 2 3.29 -32.35 -97.41
C LEU A 2 4.16 -33.08 -96.40
N HIS A 3 5.22 -33.74 -96.87
CA HIS A 3 6.19 -34.41 -95.99
C HIS A 3 7.10 -33.35 -95.37
N LEU A 4 6.92 -33.08 -94.07
CA LEU A 4 7.73 -32.10 -93.36
C LEU A 4 9.15 -32.67 -93.17
N GLY A 5 10.15 -32.07 -93.82
CA GLY A 5 11.52 -32.57 -93.81
C GLY A 5 12.18 -32.47 -92.44
N SER A 6 12.39 -33.61 -91.78
CA SER A 6 13.10 -33.69 -90.50
C SER A 6 14.55 -33.25 -90.63
N ARG A 7 14.87 -32.05 -90.13
CA ARG A 7 16.25 -31.58 -89.97
C ARG A 7 16.88 -32.17 -88.71
N THR A 8 17.54 -33.33 -88.84
CA THR A 8 18.42 -33.86 -87.80
C THR A 8 19.72 -33.05 -87.74
N SER A 9 19.91 -32.27 -86.69
CA SER A 9 21.14 -31.49 -86.51
C SER A 9 22.33 -32.40 -86.18
N ALA A 10 23.42 -32.29 -86.95
CA ALA A 10 24.63 -33.08 -86.73
C ALA A 10 25.39 -32.58 -85.49
N VAL A 11 25.26 -33.31 -84.39
CA VAL A 11 25.98 -33.03 -83.14
C VAL A 11 27.47 -33.34 -83.34
N THR A 12 28.29 -32.29 -83.45
CA THR A 12 29.76 -32.42 -83.49
C THR A 12 30.34 -32.56 -82.09
N PRO A 13 31.49 -33.23 -81.90
CA PRO A 13 32.07 -33.50 -80.58
C PRO A 13 32.37 -32.23 -79.75
N ARG A 14 32.61 -31.08 -80.41
CA ARG A 14 32.76 -29.78 -79.74
C ARG A 14 31.48 -29.32 -79.06
N ILE A 15 30.30 -29.59 -79.64
CA ILE A 15 28.99 -29.23 -79.05
C ILE A 15 28.74 -30.07 -77.78
N ILE A 16 29.12 -31.36 -77.80
CA ILE A 16 29.00 -32.25 -76.63
C ILE A 16 29.87 -31.75 -75.47
N LEU A 17 31.11 -31.34 -75.74
CA LEU A 17 32.00 -30.76 -74.73
C LEU A 17 31.40 -29.49 -74.11
N VAL A 18 30.93 -28.55 -74.94
CA VAL A 18 30.31 -27.30 -74.45
C VAL A 18 29.05 -27.56 -73.62
N LEU A 19 28.19 -28.50 -74.03
CA LEU A 19 27.01 -28.90 -73.25
C LEU A 19 27.39 -29.54 -71.91
N SER A 20 28.42 -30.38 -71.89
CA SER A 20 28.92 -31.00 -70.65
C SER A 20 29.41 -29.93 -69.66
N PHE A 21 30.22 -28.97 -70.12
CA PHE A 21 30.67 -27.84 -69.29
C PHE A 21 29.49 -26.98 -68.80
N LEU A 22 28.48 -26.73 -69.64
CA LEU A 22 27.28 -25.99 -69.25
C LEU A 22 26.50 -26.72 -68.13
N PHE A 23 26.28 -28.03 -68.26
CA PHE A 23 25.61 -28.83 -67.22
C PHE A 23 26.41 -28.87 -65.92
N LEU A 24 27.74 -28.96 -65.99
CA LEU A 24 28.62 -28.96 -64.81
C LEU A 24 28.57 -27.61 -64.08
N MET A 25 28.58 -26.49 -64.81
CA MET A 25 28.38 -25.15 -64.24
C MET A 25 27.00 -24.98 -63.59
N ILE A 26 25.94 -25.47 -64.24
CA ILE A 26 24.57 -25.46 -63.68
C ILE A 26 24.51 -26.29 -62.39
N ALA A 27 25.10 -27.49 -62.37
CA ALA A 27 25.15 -28.34 -61.19
C ALA A 27 25.92 -27.68 -60.03
N ALA A 28 27.03 -26.99 -60.30
CA ALA A 28 27.78 -26.24 -59.30
C ALA A 28 26.95 -25.09 -58.69
N ILE A 29 26.19 -24.35 -59.51
CA ILE A 29 25.29 -23.28 -59.04
C ILE A 29 24.17 -23.86 -58.17
N PHE A 30 23.57 -25.00 -58.55
CA PHE A 30 22.55 -25.65 -57.72
C PHE A 30 23.11 -26.24 -56.42
N GLY A 31 24.32 -26.81 -56.44
CA GLY A 31 25.01 -27.27 -55.24
C GLY A 31 25.21 -26.13 -54.24
N LEU A 32 25.70 -24.98 -54.72
CA LEU A 32 25.92 -23.78 -53.92
C LEU A 32 24.60 -23.15 -53.42
N HIS A 33 23.56 -23.09 -54.25
CA HIS A 33 22.23 -22.63 -53.81
C HIS A 33 21.65 -23.56 -52.73
N SER A 34 21.82 -24.87 -52.88
CA SER A 34 21.36 -25.87 -51.92
C SER A 34 22.11 -25.75 -50.59
N SER A 35 23.44 -25.58 -50.60
CA SER A 35 24.19 -25.36 -49.35
C SER A 35 23.76 -24.09 -48.62
N TYR A 36 23.55 -22.97 -49.32
CA TYR A 36 23.02 -21.75 -48.70
C TYR A 36 21.65 -21.96 -48.04
N ARG A 37 20.75 -22.74 -48.68
CA ARG A 37 19.44 -23.08 -48.09
C ARG A 37 19.58 -23.97 -46.86
N VAL A 38 20.47 -24.95 -46.88
CA VAL A 38 20.73 -25.85 -45.74
C VAL A 38 21.36 -25.09 -44.56
N ASP A 39 22.29 -24.18 -44.82
CA ASP A 39 22.96 -23.40 -43.77
C ASP A 39 22.00 -22.39 -43.12
N ALA A 40 21.11 -21.76 -43.89
CA ALA A 40 20.04 -20.91 -43.36
C ALA A 40 19.08 -21.71 -42.45
N LEU A 41 18.62 -22.88 -42.90
CA LEU A 41 17.76 -23.77 -42.11
C LEU A 41 18.46 -24.26 -40.84
N ARG A 42 19.76 -24.57 -40.90
CA ARG A 42 20.56 -24.97 -39.72
C ARG A 42 20.65 -23.83 -38.70
N ALA A 43 20.81 -22.58 -39.15
CA ALA A 43 20.83 -21.41 -38.28
C ALA A 43 19.46 -21.17 -37.60
N ASP A 44 18.37 -21.31 -38.35
CA ASP A 44 17.00 -21.18 -37.80
C ASP A 44 16.70 -22.28 -36.77
N VAL A 45 17.09 -23.53 -37.03
CA VAL A 45 16.96 -24.64 -36.06
C VAL A 45 17.80 -24.39 -34.80
N ALA A 46 19.04 -23.93 -34.93
CA ALA A 46 19.88 -23.59 -33.79
C ALA A 46 19.26 -22.46 -32.93
N LYS A 47 18.69 -21.44 -33.58
CA LYS A 47 17.98 -20.34 -32.92
C LYS A 47 16.69 -20.81 -32.23
N ALA A 48 15.93 -21.72 -32.86
CA ALA A 48 14.73 -22.30 -32.29
C ALA A 48 15.02 -23.14 -31.04
N ASN A 49 16.10 -23.94 -31.08
CA ASN A 49 16.57 -24.71 -29.91
C ASN A 49 17.02 -23.79 -28.78
N ALA A 50 17.86 -22.79 -29.05
CA ALA A 50 18.28 -21.81 -28.03
C ALA A 50 17.10 -21.04 -27.42
N ALA A 51 16.06 -20.73 -28.22
CA ALA A 51 14.83 -20.11 -27.72
C ALA A 51 14.02 -21.06 -26.82
N ARG A 52 14.00 -22.36 -27.12
CA ARG A 52 13.37 -23.40 -26.30
C ARG A 52 14.11 -23.61 -24.99
N ASP A 53 15.43 -23.79 -25.02
CA ASP A 53 16.26 -23.98 -23.82
C ASP A 53 16.14 -22.77 -22.88
N GLY A 54 16.20 -21.56 -23.46
CA GLY A 54 15.96 -20.32 -22.73
C GLY A 54 14.52 -20.15 -22.21
N ALA A 55 13.54 -20.89 -22.73
CA ALA A 55 12.17 -20.92 -22.20
C ALA A 55 12.03 -21.94 -21.06
N GLU A 56 12.63 -23.14 -21.17
CA GLU A 56 12.63 -24.13 -20.09
C GLU A 56 13.39 -23.61 -18.86
N HIS A 57 14.53 -22.94 -19.03
CA HIS A 57 15.21 -22.27 -17.91
C HIS A 57 14.32 -21.24 -17.20
N ARG A 58 13.57 -20.42 -17.96
CA ARG A 58 12.61 -19.47 -17.37
C ARG A 58 11.47 -20.15 -16.63
N ARG A 59 10.98 -21.29 -17.12
CA ARG A 59 9.97 -22.11 -16.42
C ARG A 59 10.51 -22.66 -15.10
N VAL A 60 11.68 -23.29 -15.12
CA VAL A 60 12.34 -23.84 -13.90
C VAL A 60 12.62 -22.72 -12.88
N THR A 61 13.04 -21.53 -13.33
CA THR A 61 13.19 -20.37 -12.43
C THR A 61 11.84 -19.95 -11.82
N GLN A 62 10.78 -19.86 -12.62
CA GLN A 62 9.44 -19.52 -12.13
C GLN A 62 8.88 -20.57 -11.16
N GLU A 63 9.04 -21.87 -11.44
CA GLU A 63 8.65 -22.95 -10.54
C GLU A 63 9.41 -22.90 -9.21
N THR A 64 10.71 -22.60 -9.26
CA THR A 64 11.52 -22.43 -8.04
C THR A 64 11.03 -21.22 -7.23
N GLU A 65 10.76 -20.08 -7.88
CA GLU A 65 10.23 -18.89 -7.20
C GLU A 65 8.83 -19.12 -6.63
N LEU A 66 7.95 -19.80 -7.38
CA LEU A 66 6.61 -20.18 -6.92
C LEU A 66 6.68 -21.09 -5.70
N LYS A 67 7.54 -22.12 -5.72
CA LYS A 67 7.75 -23.02 -4.59
C LYS A 67 8.33 -22.30 -3.36
N THR A 68 9.23 -21.33 -3.56
CA THR A 68 9.71 -20.47 -2.48
C THR A 68 8.60 -19.60 -1.90
N ARG A 69 7.73 -19.03 -2.74
CA ARG A 69 6.56 -18.25 -2.31
C ARG A 69 5.54 -19.12 -1.57
N GLU A 70 5.30 -20.35 -2.04
CA GLU A 70 4.43 -21.34 -1.38
C GLU A 70 4.95 -21.70 0.02
N MET A 71 6.24 -21.99 0.15
CA MET A 71 6.88 -22.22 1.46
C MET A 71 6.80 -20.99 2.38
N ALA A 72 6.90 -19.78 1.84
CA ALA A 72 6.72 -18.55 2.62
C ALA A 72 5.27 -18.37 3.10
N VAL A 73 4.28 -18.66 2.24
CA VAL A 73 2.85 -18.63 2.61
C VAL A 73 2.54 -19.66 3.70
N ALA A 74 3.00 -20.90 3.57
CA ALA A 74 2.84 -21.92 4.61
C ALA A 74 3.53 -21.51 5.95
N GLY A 75 4.66 -20.81 5.86
CA GLY A 75 5.34 -20.24 7.03
C GLY A 75 4.58 -19.09 7.71
N GLU A 76 3.87 -18.25 6.96
CA GLU A 76 2.97 -17.23 7.51
C GLU A 76 1.67 -17.84 8.08
N GLU A 77 1.09 -18.84 7.40
CA GLU A 77 -0.08 -19.57 7.87
C GLU A 77 0.17 -20.25 9.23
N ALA A 78 1.35 -20.86 9.40
CA ALA A 78 1.77 -21.42 10.69
C ALA A 78 1.87 -20.36 11.81
N LYS A 79 2.34 -19.13 11.51
CA LYS A 79 2.38 -18.02 12.48
C LYS A 79 0.97 -17.52 12.82
N ILE A 80 0.07 -17.50 11.85
CA ILE A 80 -1.34 -17.14 12.07
C ILE A 80 -1.99 -18.15 13.02
N ALA A 81 -1.82 -19.45 12.78
CA ALA A 81 -2.32 -20.50 13.68
C ALA A 81 -1.73 -20.41 15.11
N GLU A 82 -0.45 -20.07 15.24
CA GLU A 82 0.18 -19.82 16.54
C GLU A 82 -0.41 -18.58 17.25
N ALA A 83 -0.68 -17.51 16.50
CA ALA A 83 -1.30 -16.29 17.00
C ALA A 83 -2.76 -16.52 17.44
N GLU A 84 -3.53 -17.29 16.67
CA GLU A 84 -4.91 -17.69 17.03
C GLU A 84 -4.94 -18.52 18.31
N ASN A 85 -4.02 -19.47 18.48
CA ASN A 85 -3.91 -20.26 19.70
C ASN A 85 -3.62 -19.37 20.93
N LYS A 86 -2.68 -18.43 20.79
CA LYS A 86 -2.38 -17.42 21.84
C LYS A 86 -3.58 -16.53 22.14
N ALA A 87 -4.31 -16.09 21.12
CA ALA A 87 -5.53 -15.28 21.28
C ALA A 87 -6.65 -16.06 21.99
N ALA A 88 -6.84 -17.34 21.65
CA ALA A 88 -7.79 -18.22 22.32
C ALA A 88 -7.43 -18.40 23.82
N LYS A 89 -6.13 -18.56 24.14
CA LYS A 89 -5.67 -18.61 25.54
C LYS A 89 -5.97 -17.31 26.30
N VAL A 90 -5.67 -16.15 25.72
CA VAL A 90 -5.98 -14.85 26.35
C VAL A 90 -7.48 -14.65 26.52
N GLY A 91 -8.29 -15.10 25.56
CA GLY A 91 -9.75 -15.11 25.67
C GLY A 91 -10.26 -15.98 26.84
N ALA A 92 -9.66 -17.13 27.08
CA ALA A 92 -9.98 -18.01 28.20
C ALA A 92 -9.62 -17.38 29.56
N GLU A 93 -8.43 -16.76 29.69
CA GLU A 93 -8.05 -16.00 30.90
C GLU A 93 -9.01 -14.83 31.16
N LEU A 94 -9.44 -14.11 30.11
CA LEU A 94 -10.38 -13.00 30.25
C LEU A 94 -11.78 -13.47 30.70
N ALA A 95 -12.25 -14.63 30.21
CA ALA A 95 -13.48 -15.26 30.69
C ALA A 95 -13.39 -15.69 32.15
N GLN A 96 -12.23 -16.21 32.60
CA GLN A 96 -11.98 -16.52 34.01
C GLN A 96 -12.02 -15.26 34.89
N LEU A 97 -11.35 -14.18 34.47
CA LEU A 97 -11.36 -12.90 35.19
C LEU A 97 -12.76 -12.28 35.28
N GLN A 98 -13.59 -12.42 34.24
CA GLN A 98 -14.99 -12.01 34.29
C GLN A 98 -15.79 -12.84 35.31
N LYS A 99 -15.55 -14.15 35.39
CA LYS A 99 -16.18 -15.02 36.38
C LYS A 99 -15.78 -14.63 37.81
N GLU A 100 -14.47 -14.49 38.09
CA GLU A 100 -13.97 -14.05 39.40
C GLU A 100 -14.53 -12.68 39.79
N LYS A 101 -14.63 -11.72 38.84
CA LYS A 101 -15.28 -10.43 39.08
C LYS A 101 -16.73 -10.60 39.54
N THR A 102 -17.53 -11.44 38.86
CA THR A 102 -18.94 -11.68 39.26
C THR A 102 -19.06 -12.35 40.63
N GLU A 103 -18.14 -13.26 40.96
CA GLU A 103 -18.13 -13.96 42.26
C GLU A 103 -17.75 -13.01 43.41
N LEU A 104 -16.70 -12.19 43.21
CA LEU A 104 -16.30 -11.16 44.17
C LEU A 104 -17.38 -10.10 44.37
N GLN A 105 -18.10 -9.72 43.31
CA GLN A 105 -19.19 -8.75 43.40
C GLN A 105 -20.39 -9.31 44.18
N THR A 106 -20.79 -10.56 43.95
CA THR A 106 -21.80 -11.25 44.77
C THR A 106 -21.38 -11.33 46.24
N ARG A 107 -20.10 -11.62 46.51
CA ARG A 107 -19.56 -11.72 47.87
C ARG A 107 -19.51 -10.37 48.60
N LEU A 108 -19.33 -9.25 47.87
CA LEU A 108 -19.47 -7.90 48.41
C LEU A 108 -20.93 -7.57 48.75
N GLU A 109 -21.89 -7.92 47.89
CA GLU A 109 -23.32 -7.72 48.19
C GLU A 109 -23.81 -8.54 49.39
N GLU A 110 -23.33 -9.78 49.53
CA GLU A 110 -23.57 -10.60 50.72
C GLU A 110 -23.01 -9.94 51.99
N LYS A 111 -21.76 -9.46 51.94
CA LYS A 111 -21.13 -8.76 53.07
C LYS A 111 -21.82 -7.45 53.41
N GLN A 112 -22.33 -6.71 52.43
CA GLN A 112 -23.12 -5.50 52.69
C GLN A 112 -24.45 -5.84 53.40
N LYS A 113 -25.18 -6.86 52.94
CA LYS A 113 -26.42 -7.32 53.60
C LYS A 113 -26.18 -7.78 55.04
N GLU A 114 -25.02 -8.40 55.31
CA GLU A 114 -24.62 -8.78 56.67
C GLU A 114 -24.36 -7.55 57.56
N ILE A 115 -23.71 -6.50 57.03
CA ILE A 115 -23.50 -5.22 57.73
C ILE A 115 -24.84 -4.54 58.03
N ASP A 116 -25.73 -4.41 57.04
CA ASP A 116 -27.05 -3.78 57.20
C ASP A 116 -27.90 -4.52 58.24
N SER A 117 -27.82 -5.86 58.26
CA SER A 117 -28.43 -6.75 59.25
C SER A 117 -27.90 -6.48 60.67
N LEU A 118 -26.58 -6.34 60.82
CA LEU A 118 -25.94 -6.08 62.11
C LEU A 118 -26.29 -4.67 62.63
N GLN A 119 -26.30 -3.65 61.78
CA GLN A 119 -26.75 -2.30 62.16
C GLN A 119 -28.20 -2.33 62.65
N LYS A 120 -29.11 -2.93 61.88
CA LYS A 120 -30.53 -3.07 62.25
C LYS A 120 -30.73 -3.80 63.59
N ARG A 121 -29.84 -4.71 63.97
CA ARG A 121 -29.87 -5.42 65.26
C ARG A 121 -29.33 -4.59 66.44
N ILE A 122 -28.49 -3.60 66.16
CA ILE A 122 -27.99 -2.63 67.17
C ILE A 122 -29.03 -1.53 67.42
N GLU A 123 -29.85 -1.20 66.41
CA GLU A 123 -30.94 -0.21 66.51
C GLU A 123 -32.21 -0.72 67.24
N GLU A 124 -32.28 -1.99 67.69
CA GLU A 124 -33.46 -2.54 68.36
C GLU A 124 -33.57 -2.05 69.83
N PRO A 125 -34.63 -1.33 70.23
CA PRO A 125 -34.62 -0.55 71.47
C PRO A 125 -34.86 -1.38 72.74
N GLY A 126 -33.78 -1.72 73.45
CA GLY A 126 -33.83 -2.29 74.79
C GLY A 126 -34.32 -1.29 75.84
N ALA A 127 -35.53 -1.47 76.36
CA ALA A 127 -36.11 -0.60 77.38
C ALA A 127 -35.76 -1.03 78.82
N ALA A 128 -35.46 -0.02 79.66
CA ALA A 128 -35.54 0.00 81.13
C ALA A 128 -34.55 -0.83 81.99
N ALA A 129 -33.52 -0.14 82.52
CA ALA A 129 -33.14 -0.16 83.95
C ALA A 129 -32.22 1.03 84.32
N LYS A 130 -32.49 1.69 85.46
CA LYS A 130 -31.58 2.61 86.19
C LYS A 130 -31.37 2.04 87.61
N PRO A 131 -30.28 2.35 88.33
CA PRO A 131 -30.36 3.43 89.34
C PRO A 131 -29.06 4.24 89.59
N SER A 132 -29.20 5.44 90.20
CA SER A 132 -28.31 6.18 91.15
C SER A 132 -26.77 6.27 90.97
N GLU A 133 -26.04 7.30 91.41
CA GLU A 133 -26.36 8.60 92.05
C GLU A 133 -25.22 9.64 91.85
N ARG A 134 -25.43 10.89 92.28
CA ARG A 134 -24.54 12.08 92.21
C ARG A 134 -23.53 12.14 93.40
N PRO A 135 -22.65 13.16 93.61
CA PRO A 135 -22.35 14.39 92.83
C PRO A 135 -20.86 14.79 92.66
N GLY A 136 -20.54 15.76 91.78
CA GLY A 136 -19.22 16.41 91.77
C GLY A 136 -18.93 17.44 90.67
N ALA A 137 -19.45 18.67 90.82
CA ALA A 137 -18.98 19.98 90.28
C ALA A 137 -18.54 20.19 88.79
N ALA A 138 -18.97 21.35 88.24
CA ALA A 138 -18.50 22.03 87.01
C ALA A 138 -18.76 21.33 85.64
N SER A 139 -19.28 21.95 84.57
CA SER A 139 -19.82 23.32 84.35
C SER A 139 -20.80 23.33 83.14
N THR A 140 -21.63 24.36 82.99
CA THR A 140 -22.56 24.58 81.84
C THR A 140 -22.74 26.11 81.70
N PRO A 141 -22.63 26.73 80.49
CA PRO A 141 -23.59 26.63 79.37
C PRO A 141 -22.96 26.19 78.03
N GLU A 142 -23.60 25.33 77.22
CA GLU A 142 -24.63 25.68 76.21
C GLU A 142 -24.20 26.73 75.16
N LYS A 143 -23.57 26.32 74.04
CA LYS A 143 -24.21 26.19 72.69
C LYS A 143 -23.21 25.91 71.54
N GLN A 144 -23.69 25.13 70.56
CA GLN A 144 -23.26 25.03 69.16
C GLN A 144 -21.92 24.33 68.80
N PRO A 145 -21.81 23.80 67.54
CA PRO A 145 -20.87 22.73 67.19
C PRO A 145 -19.60 23.23 66.49
N ILE A 146 -18.56 22.39 66.47
CA ILE A 146 -17.35 22.64 65.67
C ILE A 146 -16.98 21.37 64.89
N SER A 147 -17.29 21.39 63.59
CA SER A 147 -16.64 20.55 62.60
C SER A 147 -15.34 21.24 62.14
N PRO A 148 -14.20 20.52 62.02
CA PRO A 148 -13.05 21.04 61.29
C PRO A 148 -13.24 20.81 59.77
N SER A 149 -13.58 21.87 59.04
CA SER A 149 -13.38 21.96 57.58
C SER A 149 -12.03 22.63 57.29
N PRO A 150 -11.34 22.36 56.16
CA PRO A 150 -11.64 23.09 54.91
C PRO A 150 -11.28 22.30 53.60
N PRO A 151 -11.42 22.88 52.38
CA PRO A 151 -12.64 23.49 51.85
C PRO A 151 -12.95 23.17 50.36
N SER A 152 -14.20 23.47 49.97
CA SER A 152 -14.63 23.98 48.65
C SER A 152 -14.42 23.15 47.37
N LEU A 153 -15.54 22.60 46.87
CA LEU A 153 -15.88 22.58 45.44
C LEU A 153 -17.34 22.97 45.28
N GLU A 154 -17.60 24.28 45.23
CA GLU A 154 -18.96 24.82 45.08
C GLU A 154 -19.30 25.03 43.59
N ILE A 155 -20.11 24.13 43.05
CA ILE A 155 -20.69 24.27 41.70
C ILE A 155 -21.80 25.31 41.79
N LYS A 156 -21.62 26.49 41.17
CA LYS A 156 -22.71 27.45 40.97
C LYS A 156 -23.21 27.40 39.53
N ALA A 157 -24.32 26.71 39.33
CA ALA A 157 -25.12 26.84 38.13
C ALA A 157 -25.95 28.13 38.16
N GLU A 158 -25.80 28.92 37.11
CA GLU A 158 -26.89 29.45 36.27
C GLU A 158 -28.09 30.19 36.91
N HIS A 159 -28.23 31.47 36.55
CA HIS A 159 -29.55 32.08 36.30
C HIS A 159 -29.42 33.15 35.19
N VAL A 160 -30.10 32.90 34.05
CA VAL A 160 -31.01 33.80 33.30
C VAL A 160 -30.75 35.32 33.47
N GLU A 161 -30.56 36.11 32.42
CA GLU A 161 -31.63 36.41 31.43
C GLU A 161 -31.16 36.71 29.98
N GLU A 162 -32.14 36.59 29.09
CA GLU A 162 -32.11 36.49 27.64
C GLU A 162 -32.02 37.85 26.90
N THR A 163 -31.19 37.93 25.83
CA THR A 163 -31.52 38.61 24.55
C THR A 163 -30.47 38.30 23.47
N THR A 164 -30.87 37.43 22.53
CA THR A 164 -30.73 37.41 21.05
C THR A 164 -29.53 38.09 20.32
N PRO A 165 -28.94 37.48 19.25
CA PRO A 165 -27.61 37.82 18.69
C PRO A 165 -27.67 38.44 17.26
N PRO A 166 -26.62 38.42 16.40
CA PRO A 166 -25.19 38.80 16.51
C PRO A 166 -24.92 40.03 15.56
N PRO A 167 -24.05 40.08 14.51
CA PRO A 167 -22.68 39.59 14.26
C PRO A 167 -21.67 40.65 13.70
N ARG A 168 -20.40 40.20 13.47
CA ARG A 168 -19.35 40.67 12.51
C ARG A 168 -18.10 41.42 13.04
N ARG A 169 -16.98 40.69 13.02
CA ARG A 169 -15.58 41.06 12.65
C ARG A 169 -15.04 42.48 12.93
N PRO A 170 -13.91 42.59 13.66
CA PRO A 170 -12.89 43.62 13.41
C PRO A 170 -11.97 43.22 12.25
N LYS A 171 -11.50 44.21 11.47
CA LYS A 171 -10.53 44.02 10.37
C LYS A 171 -9.09 44.18 10.86
N ARG A 172 -8.19 43.34 10.31
CA ARG A 172 -6.76 43.59 10.01
C ARG A 172 -5.88 44.29 11.07
N LEU A 173 -4.90 43.54 11.57
CA LEU A 173 -3.52 44.03 11.55
C LEU A 173 -2.76 43.41 10.36
N LYS A 174 -1.78 44.13 9.82
CA LYS A 174 -0.87 43.63 8.78
C LYS A 174 0.31 42.96 9.46
N THR A 175 0.63 41.72 9.10
CA THR A 175 1.88 41.06 9.50
C THR A 175 2.48 40.38 8.27
N ALA A 176 3.81 40.42 8.15
CA ALA A 176 4.55 39.85 7.03
C ALA A 176 4.35 38.32 6.93
N PRO A 177 4.67 37.69 5.77
CA PRO A 177 4.67 36.24 5.66
C PRO A 177 5.79 35.67 6.53
N VAL A 178 5.45 35.25 7.75
CA VAL A 178 6.36 34.48 8.60
C VAL A 178 6.45 33.07 8.00
N THR A 179 7.61 32.77 7.43
CA THR A 179 8.01 31.42 7.02
C THR A 179 7.87 30.45 8.19
N PRO A 180 7.02 29.41 8.12
CA PRO A 180 7.17 28.24 8.95
C PRO A 180 8.35 27.42 8.43
N PRO A 181 9.22 26.86 9.28
CA PRO A 181 10.32 26.03 8.82
C PRO A 181 9.77 24.82 8.06
N GLN A 182 10.22 24.60 6.82
CA GLN A 182 9.80 23.43 6.05
C GLN A 182 10.33 22.16 6.72
N VAL A 183 9.42 21.35 7.23
CA VAL A 183 9.70 19.97 7.64
C VAL A 183 10.03 19.18 6.36
N ALA A 184 11.32 18.96 6.14
CA ALA A 184 11.90 18.62 4.83
C ALA A 184 11.61 17.19 4.29
N ASP A 185 10.64 16.47 4.88
CA ASP A 185 10.40 15.03 4.61
C ASP A 185 8.95 14.64 4.32
N ARG A 186 7.98 15.58 4.31
CA ARG A 186 6.64 15.24 3.77
C ARG A 186 6.64 15.40 2.24
N PRO A 187 6.36 14.33 1.46
CA PRO A 187 6.32 14.42 0.01
C PRO A 187 5.18 15.35 -0.42
N ALA A 188 5.52 16.51 -0.97
CA ALA A 188 4.53 17.47 -1.41
C ALA A 188 3.71 16.87 -2.57
N THR A 189 2.40 16.80 -2.37
CA THR A 189 1.45 16.55 -3.47
C THR A 189 1.36 17.83 -4.29
N MET A 190 1.88 17.79 -5.51
CA MET A 190 1.82 18.90 -6.44
C MET A 190 1.17 18.48 -7.76
N SER A 191 0.42 19.39 -8.38
CA SER A 191 -0.21 19.12 -9.67
C SER A 191 0.83 18.80 -10.74
N ILE A 192 0.44 18.04 -11.77
CA ILE A 192 1.34 17.69 -12.88
C ILE A 192 1.91 18.92 -13.59
N SER A 193 1.14 20.01 -13.64
CA SER A 193 1.58 21.32 -14.16
C SER A 193 2.64 21.97 -13.28
N SER A 194 2.49 21.91 -11.95
CA SER A 194 3.51 22.40 -11.00
C SER A 194 4.79 21.56 -11.07
N ALA A 195 4.65 20.23 -11.11
CA ALA A 195 5.78 19.32 -11.30
C ALA A 195 6.51 19.61 -12.62
N LYS A 196 5.77 19.82 -13.71
CA LYS A 196 6.34 20.19 -15.00
C LYS A 196 7.04 21.55 -15.01
N ALA A 197 6.56 22.54 -14.25
CA ALA A 197 7.22 23.85 -14.13
C ALA A 197 8.56 23.78 -13.36
N LEU A 198 8.72 22.79 -12.49
CA LEU A 198 9.99 22.49 -11.79
C LEU A 198 10.89 21.53 -12.58
N ALA A 199 10.37 20.90 -13.65
CA ALA A 199 11.09 20.01 -14.52
C ALA A 199 11.89 20.75 -15.62
N ILE A 200 13.12 20.30 -15.87
CA ILE A 200 13.93 20.68 -17.04
C ILE A 200 13.51 19.83 -18.24
N TYR A 201 13.14 18.57 -18.01
CA TYR A 201 12.63 17.65 -19.02
C TYR A 201 11.46 16.85 -18.44
N ALA A 202 10.31 16.93 -19.10
CA ALA A 202 9.05 16.31 -18.68
C ALA A 202 8.27 15.79 -19.90
N PRO A 203 8.71 14.68 -20.50
CA PRO A 203 7.97 14.00 -21.56
C PRO A 203 6.59 13.59 -21.03
N ARG A 204 5.56 13.72 -21.88
CA ARG A 204 4.23 13.22 -21.52
C ARG A 204 4.24 11.68 -21.51
N PRO A 205 3.53 11.05 -20.58
CA PRO A 205 3.17 9.63 -20.68
C PRO A 205 2.56 9.34 -22.04
N ASP A 206 3.06 8.31 -22.72
CA ASP A 206 2.35 7.75 -23.87
C ASP A 206 1.07 7.09 -23.38
N TYR A 207 0.02 7.10 -24.20
CA TYR A 207 -1.25 6.46 -23.89
C TYR A 207 -1.37 5.25 -24.82
N PRO A 208 -1.11 4.01 -24.31
CA PRO A 208 -1.03 2.81 -25.12
C PRO A 208 -2.21 2.65 -26.08
N SER A 209 -1.90 2.36 -27.34
CA SER A 209 -2.89 2.23 -28.42
C SER A 209 -4.00 1.21 -28.11
N ALA A 210 -3.66 0.12 -27.42
CA ALA A 210 -4.61 -0.90 -26.97
C ALA A 210 -5.60 -0.38 -25.91
N ALA A 211 -5.15 0.46 -24.96
CA ALA A 211 -6.04 1.06 -23.97
C ALA A 211 -6.90 2.16 -24.62
N ARG A 212 -6.32 2.94 -25.53
CA ARG A 212 -7.03 3.99 -26.30
C ARG A 212 -8.11 3.42 -27.21
N SER A 213 -7.86 2.32 -27.91
CA SER A 213 -8.86 1.65 -28.75
C SER A 213 -10.02 1.07 -27.93
N GLN A 214 -9.76 0.68 -26.68
CA GLN A 214 -10.75 0.23 -25.71
C GLN A 214 -11.40 1.37 -24.89
N ARG A 215 -11.01 2.64 -25.14
CA ARG A 215 -11.46 3.84 -24.41
C ARG A 215 -11.27 3.75 -22.89
N ILE A 216 -10.19 3.11 -22.45
CA ILE A 216 -9.89 2.91 -21.04
C ILE A 216 -9.26 4.17 -20.46
N ILE A 217 -10.09 4.96 -19.79
CA ILE A 217 -9.68 6.12 -19.00
C ILE A 217 -9.23 5.70 -17.60
N GLY A 218 -8.43 6.54 -16.95
CA GLY A 218 -7.96 6.26 -15.58
C GLY A 218 -7.22 7.42 -14.95
N SER A 219 -7.37 7.58 -13.63
CA SER A 219 -6.68 8.62 -12.85
C SER A 219 -5.93 7.99 -11.68
N GLY A 220 -4.70 8.44 -11.47
CA GLY A 220 -3.78 7.85 -10.48
C GLY A 220 -2.82 8.88 -9.91
N VAL A 221 -1.95 8.45 -9.00
CA VAL A 221 -0.92 9.30 -8.40
C VAL A 221 0.41 8.56 -8.40
N CYS A 222 1.39 9.10 -9.12
CA CYS A 222 2.75 8.60 -9.11
C CYS A 222 3.56 9.27 -8.00
N VAL A 223 4.27 8.49 -7.19
CA VAL A 223 5.35 8.96 -6.31
C VAL A 223 6.65 8.86 -7.09
N VAL A 224 7.42 9.95 -7.10
CA VAL A 224 8.68 10.07 -7.81
C VAL A 224 9.77 10.49 -6.83
N SER A 225 10.83 9.69 -6.74
CA SER A 225 12.06 10.01 -6.00
C SER A 225 13.09 10.59 -6.96
N VAL A 226 13.72 11.69 -6.58
CA VAL A 226 14.62 12.50 -7.42
C VAL A 226 15.97 12.57 -6.73
N ASP A 227 17.05 12.32 -7.46
CA ASP A 227 18.41 12.59 -6.97
C ASP A 227 18.61 14.11 -6.83
N PRO A 228 18.85 14.66 -5.63
CA PRO A 228 19.05 16.10 -5.44
C PRO A 228 20.26 16.65 -6.20
N ARG A 229 21.26 15.82 -6.54
CA ARG A 229 22.50 16.25 -7.21
C ARG A 229 22.32 16.43 -8.71
N SER A 230 21.72 15.47 -9.41
CA SER A 230 21.52 15.53 -10.87
C SER A 230 20.14 16.03 -11.29
N GLY A 231 19.16 16.01 -10.37
CA GLY A 231 17.75 16.23 -10.68
C GLY A 231 17.09 15.07 -11.44
N SER A 232 17.79 13.95 -11.65
CA SER A 232 17.25 12.79 -12.36
C SER A 232 16.30 12.00 -11.47
N VAL A 233 15.24 11.46 -12.05
CA VAL A 233 14.36 10.51 -11.35
C VAL A 233 15.08 9.18 -11.14
N THR A 234 15.26 8.80 -9.88
CA THR A 234 15.88 7.52 -9.50
C THR A 234 14.84 6.40 -9.38
N GLU A 235 13.64 6.74 -8.92
CA GLU A 235 12.54 5.81 -8.67
C GLU A 235 11.21 6.47 -9.02
N ALA A 236 10.30 5.70 -9.63
CA ALA A 236 8.92 6.11 -9.81
C ALA A 236 8.00 4.91 -9.55
N SER A 237 6.96 5.10 -8.75
CA SER A 237 5.99 4.08 -8.38
C SER A 237 4.57 4.66 -8.31
N MET A 238 3.54 3.84 -8.52
CA MET A 238 2.16 4.30 -8.38
C MET A 238 1.73 4.17 -6.91
N ALA A 239 1.47 5.30 -6.25
CA ALA A 239 0.84 5.34 -4.93
C ALA A 239 -0.69 5.20 -5.00
N GLN A 240 -1.27 5.47 -6.18
CA GLN A 240 -2.64 5.15 -6.53
C GLN A 240 -2.65 4.74 -8.00
N SER A 241 -3.05 3.50 -8.27
CA SER A 241 -3.21 2.98 -9.64
C SER A 241 -4.27 3.76 -10.41
N THR A 242 -4.08 3.87 -11.72
CA THR A 242 -5.06 4.37 -12.69
C THR A 242 -6.22 3.41 -12.96
N GLY A 243 -6.11 2.15 -12.53
CA GLY A 243 -7.11 1.09 -12.74
C GLY A 243 -6.77 0.10 -13.86
N ASP A 244 -5.81 0.41 -14.74
CA ASP A 244 -5.29 -0.51 -15.76
C ASP A 244 -3.75 -0.60 -15.70
N PRO A 245 -3.17 -1.81 -15.56
CA PRO A 245 -1.71 -1.96 -15.47
C PRO A 245 -0.92 -1.40 -16.67
N ARG A 246 -1.52 -1.28 -17.86
CA ARG A 246 -0.87 -0.73 -19.05
C ARG A 246 -0.72 0.80 -18.91
N LEU A 247 -1.73 1.47 -18.36
CA LEU A 247 -1.69 2.90 -18.06
C LEU A 247 -0.69 3.21 -16.94
N ASP A 248 -0.67 2.40 -15.88
CA ASP A 248 0.31 2.52 -14.80
C ASP A 248 1.76 2.36 -15.30
N ASN A 249 2.04 1.33 -16.12
CA ASN A 249 3.37 1.12 -16.70
C ASN A 249 3.77 2.28 -17.65
N ALA A 250 2.83 2.82 -18.43
CA ALA A 250 3.08 3.98 -19.27
C ALA A 250 3.36 5.26 -18.45
N ALA A 251 2.65 5.45 -17.34
CA ALA A 251 2.90 6.52 -16.38
C ALA A 251 4.31 6.40 -15.77
N ILE A 252 4.63 5.25 -15.16
CA ILE A 252 5.93 4.98 -14.54
C ILE A 252 7.06 5.19 -15.53
N SER A 253 6.98 4.57 -16.73
CA SER A 253 8.06 4.64 -17.73
C SER A 253 8.32 6.07 -18.23
N ALA A 254 7.31 6.92 -18.29
CA ALA A 254 7.48 8.34 -18.61
C ALA A 254 8.02 9.15 -17.43
N PHE A 255 7.50 8.97 -16.21
CA PHE A 255 8.02 9.67 -15.03
C PHE A 255 9.48 9.32 -14.72
N ARG A 256 9.93 8.09 -14.99
CA ARG A 256 11.36 7.71 -14.92
C ARG A 256 12.26 8.46 -15.90
N GLN A 257 11.71 9.03 -16.97
CA GLN A 257 12.45 9.86 -17.91
C GLN A 257 12.45 11.36 -17.52
N TRP A 258 11.71 11.77 -16.49
CA TRP A 258 11.69 13.17 -16.08
C TRP A 258 13.02 13.59 -15.45
N ARG A 259 13.35 14.88 -15.61
CA ARG A 259 14.47 15.52 -14.92
C ARG A 259 14.03 16.84 -14.33
N PHE A 260 14.16 16.97 -13.02
CA PHE A 260 13.90 18.17 -12.24
C PHE A 260 15.12 19.07 -12.17
N LYS A 261 14.94 20.29 -11.66
CA LYS A 261 16.06 21.17 -11.28
C LYS A 261 16.78 20.57 -10.05
N PRO A 262 18.12 20.38 -10.09
CA PRO A 262 18.90 19.94 -8.94
C PRO A 262 18.64 20.79 -7.70
N GLY A 263 18.61 20.17 -6.52
CA GLY A 263 18.37 20.83 -5.24
C GLY A 263 16.95 21.37 -4.98
N VAL A 264 16.00 21.20 -5.92
CA VAL A 264 14.63 21.78 -5.78
C VAL A 264 13.61 20.81 -5.19
N VAL A 265 13.71 19.52 -5.51
CA VAL A 265 12.81 18.47 -4.98
C VAL A 265 13.58 17.17 -4.74
N SER A 266 13.23 16.45 -3.67
CA SER A 266 13.74 15.11 -3.33
C SER A 266 12.69 14.02 -3.56
N LYS A 267 11.43 14.28 -3.17
CA LYS A 267 10.31 13.35 -3.33
C LYS A 267 9.01 14.09 -3.65
N VAL A 268 8.30 13.60 -4.65
CA VAL A 268 7.15 14.27 -5.27
C VAL A 268 5.97 13.31 -5.38
N ARG A 269 4.74 13.80 -5.18
CA ARG A 269 3.51 13.10 -5.62
C ARG A 269 2.88 13.86 -6.78
N ILE A 270 2.71 13.19 -7.92
CA ILE A 270 2.21 13.73 -9.18
C ILE A 270 0.89 13.03 -9.55
N PRO A 271 -0.26 13.71 -9.51
CA PRO A 271 -1.50 13.21 -10.08
C PRO A 271 -1.40 13.09 -11.61
N ILE A 272 -1.88 11.99 -12.17
CA ILE A 272 -1.92 11.71 -13.60
C ILE A 272 -3.33 11.27 -14.00
N GLU A 273 -3.74 11.63 -15.22
CA GLU A 273 -5.01 11.24 -15.81
C GLU A 273 -4.81 10.86 -17.29
N PHE A 274 -5.47 9.79 -17.71
CA PHE A 274 -5.58 9.35 -19.11
C PHE A 274 -7.04 9.51 -19.56
N GLN A 275 -7.23 10.23 -20.67
CA GLN A 275 -8.51 10.49 -21.35
C GLN A 275 -8.36 10.12 -22.83
#